data_AF-A0A426KAF7-F1
#
_entry.id   AF-A0A426KAF7-F1
#
_cell.length_a   1.000
_cell.length_b   1.000
_cell.length_c   1.000
_cell.angle_alpha   90.00
_cell.angle_beta   90.00
_cell.angle_gamma   90.00
#
_symmetry.space_group_name_H-M   'P 1'
#
loop_
_entity.id
_entity.type
_entity.pdbx_description
1 polymer ?
#
loop_
_entity_poly.entity_id
_entity_poly.type
_entity_poly.pdbx_seq_one_letter_code
_entity_poly.pdbx_strand_id
1 'polypeptide(L)'
;MRSNREKYKPWIIFGSGFLTLLLMELFPVDGGGVSLIFVISIPVLIGLSIILALIYNWRAKKIEMRWKRNLLFSFSVTLLLVLTFSYFPCSESDSPCPCKVVYKSSEVLVNYRNITYDDLFVEKTKANYPLIISARKKFEKKLPEKIYYVTYDSLPSYSSFKKFAIYVLNDSIKSSNKNLLAEQLPNNNIKYTEVYKSDTISFLGTPNGFARLENEYNGYNDNGYGYITWTKTLPNYEVQIRKEVENDIYENYLFYKFLYWIM
;
A
#
# COMPACT_ATOMS: atom_id res chain seq x y z
N MET A 1 37.94 13.95 31.57
CA MET A 1 36.62 14.61 31.51
C MET A 1 35.68 13.85 30.57
N ARG A 2 34.45 13.54 31.00
CA ARG A 2 33.42 12.92 30.14
C ARG A 2 32.92 13.99 29.15
N SER A 3 33.10 13.75 27.85
CA SER A 3 32.59 14.65 26.81
C SER A 3 31.06 14.80 26.94
N ASN A 4 30.51 16.00 26.75
CA ASN A 4 29.05 16.22 26.76
C ASN A 4 28.30 15.27 25.82
N ARG A 5 28.94 14.78 24.74
CA ARG A 5 28.37 13.80 23.81
C ARG A 5 28.07 12.44 24.45
N GLU A 6 28.78 12.04 25.51
CA GLU A 6 28.56 10.77 26.22
C GLU A 6 27.27 10.76 27.04
N LYS A 7 26.75 11.93 27.43
CA LYS A 7 25.55 12.06 28.25
C LYS A 7 24.27 11.63 27.50
N TYR A 8 24.26 11.78 26.17
CA TYR A 8 23.09 11.49 25.33
C TYR A 8 23.02 10.05 24.82
N LYS A 9 24.13 9.30 24.87
CA LYS A 9 24.18 7.93 24.35
C LYS A 9 23.19 6.96 25.01
N PRO A 10 22.98 6.96 26.35
CA PRO A 10 21.93 6.15 26.95
C PRO A 10 20.53 6.50 26.42
N TRP A 11 20.27 7.79 26.20
CA TRP A 11 19.00 8.27 25.65
C TRP A 11 18.78 7.86 24.20
N ILE A 12 19.84 7.83 23.39
CA ILE A 12 19.78 7.32 22.01
C ILE A 12 19.46 5.81 22.01
N ILE A 13 20.10 5.03 22.88
CA ILE A 13 19.81 3.59 23.02
C ILE A 13 18.35 3.39 23.42
N PHE A 14 17.88 4.10 24.45
CA PHE A 14 16.48 4.06 24.87
C PHE A 14 15.51 4.45 23.75
N GLY A 15 15.76 5.58 23.07
CA GLY A 15 14.94 6.05 21.96
C GLY A 15 14.87 5.06 20.80
N SER A 16 15.95 4.31 20.53
CA SER A 16 15.94 3.29 19.47
C SER A 16 14.96 2.12 19.73
N GLY A 17 14.55 1.87 20.99
CA GLY A 17 13.50 0.90 21.30
C GLY A 17 12.10 1.31 20.79
N PHE A 18 11.88 2.60 20.56
CA PHE A 18 10.62 3.14 20.03
C PHE A 18 10.60 3.22 18.50
N LEU A 19 11.69 2.82 17.83
CA LEU A 19 11.81 2.94 16.38
C LEU A 19 10.72 2.18 15.63
N THR A 20 10.26 1.04 16.16
CA THR A 20 9.17 0.25 15.57
C THR A 20 7.88 1.07 15.46
N LEU A 21 7.53 1.88 16.46
CA LEU A 21 6.34 2.73 16.43
C LEU A 21 6.45 3.78 15.33
N LEU A 22 7.62 4.41 15.21
CA LEU A 22 7.88 5.38 14.14
C LEU A 22 7.79 4.73 12.76
N LEU A 23 8.30 3.51 12.61
CA LEU A 23 8.22 2.77 11.34
C LEU A 23 6.79 2.44 10.93
N MET A 24 5.83 2.28 11.86
CA MET A 24 4.43 2.05 11.51
C MET A 24 3.74 3.26 10.92
N GLU A 25 4.04 4.44 11.46
CA GLU A 25 3.50 5.71 10.92
C GLU A 25 4.06 5.98 9.52
N LEU A 26 5.27 5.47 9.24
CA LEU A 26 5.92 5.58 7.94
C LEU A 26 5.43 4.51 6.95
N PHE A 27 5.32 3.24 7.35
CA PHE A 27 5.18 2.12 6.43
C PHE A 27 3.92 1.28 6.70
N PRO A 28 3.29 0.72 5.65
CA PRO A 28 2.14 -0.12 5.82
C PRO A 28 2.51 -1.45 6.48
N VAL A 29 1.74 -1.82 7.52
CA VAL A 29 1.90 -3.05 8.28
C VAL A 29 0.84 -4.06 7.86
N ASP A 30 1.14 -5.35 7.89
CA ASP A 30 0.17 -6.40 7.54
C ASP A 30 -1.03 -6.44 8.48
N GLY A 31 -2.22 -6.65 7.91
CA GLY A 31 -3.46 -6.82 8.68
C GLY A 31 -3.61 -8.25 9.19
N GLY A 32 -4.41 -8.46 10.24
CA GLY A 32 -4.73 -9.80 10.76
C GLY A 32 -3.86 -10.26 11.95
N GLY A 33 -3.60 -11.57 12.07
CA GLY A 33 -2.90 -12.21 13.21
C GLY A 33 -1.48 -11.71 13.47
N VAL A 34 -0.91 -10.97 12.51
CA VAL A 34 0.35 -10.22 12.64
C VAL A 34 0.28 -9.13 13.74
N SER A 35 -0.93 -8.69 14.09
CA SER A 35 -1.20 -7.80 15.23
C SER A 35 -0.73 -8.36 16.58
N LEU A 36 -0.65 -9.69 16.73
CA LEU A 36 -0.23 -10.31 17.99
C LEU A 36 1.30 -10.34 18.15
N ILE A 37 2.03 -10.57 17.05
CA ILE A 37 3.49 -10.41 16.99
C ILE A 37 3.86 -8.97 17.34
N PHE A 38 3.06 -8.02 16.86
CA PHE A 38 3.24 -6.60 17.11
C PHE A 38 3.05 -6.22 18.58
N VAL A 39 1.96 -6.69 19.22
CA VAL A 39 1.66 -6.43 20.64
C VAL A 39 2.77 -6.95 21.56
N ILE A 40 3.46 -8.02 21.17
CA ILE A 40 4.55 -8.61 21.96
C ILE A 40 5.91 -7.97 21.65
N SER A 41 6.23 -7.77 20.37
CA SER A 41 7.56 -7.32 19.95
C SER A 41 7.89 -5.90 20.42
N ILE A 42 6.92 -4.98 20.44
CA ILE A 42 7.18 -3.60 20.88
C ILE A 42 7.55 -3.51 22.36
N PRO A 43 6.77 -4.05 23.31
CA PRO A 43 7.17 -4.06 24.72
C PRO A 43 8.52 -4.73 24.94
N VAL A 44 8.81 -5.81 24.21
CA VAL A 44 10.10 -6.51 24.29
C VAL A 44 11.26 -5.62 23.81
N LEU A 45 11.12 -4.93 22.67
CA LEU A 45 12.14 -4.02 22.14
C LEU A 45 12.34 -2.79 23.04
N ILE A 46 11.26 -2.21 23.56
CA ILE A 46 11.34 -1.10 24.53
C ILE A 46 12.03 -1.58 25.81
N GLY A 47 11.62 -2.72 26.37
CA GLY A 47 12.24 -3.30 27.56
C GLY A 47 13.73 -3.60 27.37
N LEU A 48 14.09 -4.20 26.24
CA LEU A 48 15.49 -4.47 25.88
C LEU A 48 16.29 -3.17 25.76
N SER A 49 15.73 -2.13 25.15
CA SER A 49 16.39 -0.82 25.02
C SER A 49 16.66 -0.17 26.37
N ILE A 50 15.74 -0.28 27.33
CA ILE A 50 15.91 0.21 28.70
C ILE A 50 17.06 -0.55 29.38
N ILE A 51 17.06 -1.88 29.30
CA ILE A 51 18.09 -2.73 29.88
C ILE A 51 19.47 -2.38 29.30
N LEU A 52 19.58 -2.27 27.97
CA LEU A 52 20.83 -1.91 27.30
C LEU A 52 21.30 -0.49 27.67
N ALA A 53 20.39 0.48 27.77
CA ALA A 53 20.72 1.85 28.18
C ALA A 53 21.26 1.89 29.62
N LEU A 54 20.67 1.11 30.54
CA LEU A 54 21.14 0.99 31.92
C LEU A 54 22.51 0.29 31.99
N ILE A 55 22.70 -0.82 31.27
CA ILE A 55 23.98 -1.52 31.16
C ILE A 55 25.05 -0.57 30.61
N TYR A 56 24.74 0.17 29.55
CA TYR A 56 25.64 1.17 28.97
C TYR A 56 26.02 2.22 30.01
N ASN A 57 25.04 2.83 30.68
CA ASN A 57 25.30 3.88 31.66
C ASN A 57 26.18 3.38 32.83
N TRP A 58 25.94 2.16 33.31
CA TRP A 58 26.71 1.58 34.40
C TRP A 58 28.13 1.17 33.97
N ARG A 59 28.27 0.44 32.87
CA ARG A 59 29.57 -0.03 32.35
C ARG A 59 30.44 1.13 31.84
N ALA A 60 29.84 2.14 31.20
CA ALA A 60 30.56 3.30 30.70
C ALA A 60 31.16 4.18 31.81
N LYS A 61 30.79 3.99 33.08
CA LYS A 61 31.46 4.62 34.23
C LYS A 61 32.77 3.89 34.60
N LYS A 62 32.83 2.58 34.35
CA LYS A 62 33.97 1.71 34.71
C LYS A 62 35.03 1.57 33.60
N ILE A 63 34.69 1.93 32.37
CA ILE A 63 35.59 1.79 31.22
C ILE A 63 36.31 3.12 30.96
N GLU A 64 37.64 3.15 31.16
CA GLU A 64 38.47 4.32 30.90
C GLU A 64 38.66 4.59 29.39
N MET A 65 38.92 3.52 28.63
CA MET A 65 39.18 3.60 27.19
C MET A 65 37.95 4.06 26.40
N ARG A 66 38.09 5.17 25.68
CA ARG A 66 37.00 5.76 24.88
C ARG A 66 36.49 4.84 23.78
N TRP A 67 37.39 4.13 23.09
CA TRP A 67 37.01 3.24 21.99
C TRP A 67 36.12 2.09 22.46
N LYS A 68 36.44 1.46 23.60
CA LYS A 68 35.60 0.40 24.19
C LYS A 68 34.19 0.87 24.53
N ARG A 69 34.03 2.10 25.02
CA ARG A 69 32.71 2.71 25.26
C ARG A 69 31.94 2.94 23.95
N ASN A 70 32.62 3.45 22.91
CA ASN A 70 31.99 3.63 21.60
C ASN A 70 31.57 2.29 20.99
N LEU A 71 32.37 1.25 21.13
CA LEU A 71 32.06 -0.09 20.64
C LEU A 71 30.82 -0.65 21.35
N LEU A 72 30.74 -0.53 22.69
CA LEU A 72 29.55 -0.93 23.45
C LEU A 72 28.29 -0.18 22.97
N PHE A 73 28.38 1.14 22.81
CA PHE A 73 27.29 1.96 22.29
C PHE A 73 26.85 1.50 20.89
N SER A 74 27.80 1.38 19.96
CA SER A 74 27.54 0.99 18.58
C SER A 74 26.91 -0.40 18.50
N PHE A 75 27.39 -1.34 19.31
CA PHE A 75 26.83 -2.68 19.40
C PHE A 75 25.38 -2.66 19.91
N SER A 76 25.10 -1.92 20.98
CA SER A 76 23.73 -1.80 21.52
C SER A 76 22.75 -1.22 20.50
N VAL A 77 23.13 -0.13 19.82
CA VAL A 77 22.27 0.50 18.79
C VAL A 77 22.10 -0.42 17.59
N THR A 78 23.18 -1.04 17.10
CA THR A 78 23.12 -1.95 15.94
C THR A 78 22.26 -3.16 16.25
N LEU A 79 22.39 -3.74 17.45
CA LEU A 79 21.55 -4.85 17.89
C LEU A 79 20.06 -4.45 17.89
N LEU A 80 19.72 -3.30 18.48
CA LEU A 80 18.33 -2.82 18.49
C LEU A 80 17.80 -2.57 17.08
N LEU A 81 18.60 -1.94 16.20
CA LEU A 81 18.22 -1.74 14.80
C LEU A 81 17.95 -3.05 14.07
N VAL A 82 18.87 -4.02 14.16
CA VAL A 82 18.71 -5.33 13.52
C VAL A 82 17.46 -6.04 14.04
N LEU A 83 17.23 -6.03 15.36
CA LEU A 83 16.03 -6.64 15.93
C LEU A 83 14.75 -5.92 15.52
N THR A 84 14.76 -4.58 15.46
CA THR A 84 13.61 -3.79 14.99
C THR A 84 13.21 -4.16 13.56
N PHE A 85 14.18 -4.26 12.64
CA PHE A 85 13.88 -4.63 11.26
C PHE A 85 13.53 -6.12 11.11
N SER A 86 14.17 -7.01 11.86
CA SER A 86 13.90 -8.45 11.84
C SER A 86 12.53 -8.81 12.43
N TYR A 87 12.08 -8.09 13.45
CA TYR A 87 10.76 -8.27 14.06
C TYR A 87 9.69 -7.35 13.45
N PHE A 88 10.03 -6.55 12.43
CA PHE A 88 9.03 -5.71 11.79
C PHE A 88 7.99 -6.60 11.08
N PRO A 89 6.69 -6.40 11.34
CA PRO A 89 5.66 -7.25 10.78
C PRO A 89 5.43 -6.95 9.29
N CYS A 90 6.18 -7.62 8.42
CA CYS A 90 6.07 -7.55 6.98
C CYS A 90 5.89 -8.93 6.33
N SER A 91 5.25 -8.94 5.18
CA SER A 91 5.06 -10.12 4.31
C SER A 91 5.59 -9.81 2.91
N GLU A 92 6.10 -10.83 2.23
CA GLU A 92 6.56 -10.66 0.85
C GLU A 92 5.41 -10.44 -0.14
N SER A 93 4.19 -10.91 0.18
CA SER A 93 3.02 -10.82 -0.70
C SER A 93 2.34 -9.45 -0.63
N ASP A 94 1.89 -9.06 0.56
CA ASP A 94 0.92 -7.98 0.70
C ASP A 94 1.52 -6.72 1.34
N SER A 95 2.41 -6.88 2.33
CA SER A 95 2.96 -5.79 3.13
C SER A 95 4.50 -5.80 3.13
N PRO A 96 5.14 -5.26 2.08
CA PRO A 96 6.59 -5.34 1.92
C PRO A 96 7.32 -4.71 3.10
N CYS A 97 8.43 -5.31 3.50
CA CYS A 97 9.28 -4.76 4.55
C CYS A 97 9.78 -3.34 4.19
N PRO A 98 10.06 -2.47 5.18
CA PRO A 98 10.45 -1.07 4.93
C PRO A 98 11.57 -0.90 3.89
N CYS A 99 12.60 -1.74 3.95
CA CYS A 99 13.70 -1.71 2.97
C CYS A 99 13.23 -1.97 1.53
N LYS A 100 12.29 -2.90 1.35
CA LYS A 100 11.70 -3.23 0.04
C LYS A 100 10.79 -2.10 -0.45
N VAL A 101 10.06 -1.44 0.45
CA VAL A 101 9.28 -0.22 0.12
C VAL A 101 10.20 0.89 -0.38
N VAL A 102 11.27 1.19 0.36
CA VAL A 102 12.24 2.23 -0.02
C VAL A 102 12.91 1.89 -1.35
N TYR A 103 13.36 0.65 -1.53
CA TYR A 103 13.95 0.17 -2.77
C TYR A 103 13.00 0.35 -3.96
N LYS A 104 11.78 -0.17 -3.88
CA LYS A 104 10.77 -0.02 -4.95
C LYS A 104 10.45 1.45 -5.22
N SER A 105 10.39 2.28 -4.19
CA SER A 105 10.15 3.72 -4.36
C SER A 105 11.28 4.40 -5.11
N SER A 106 12.53 4.03 -4.81
CA SER A 106 13.70 4.52 -5.55
C SER A 106 13.71 4.07 -7.00
N GLU A 107 13.33 2.82 -7.27
CA GLU A 107 13.24 2.25 -8.62
C GLU A 107 12.19 3.00 -9.45
N VAL A 108 11.02 3.28 -8.86
CA VAL A 108 9.96 4.05 -9.50
C VAL A 108 10.39 5.51 -9.75
N LEU A 109 11.08 6.14 -8.80
CA LEU A 109 11.63 7.49 -8.96
C LEU A 109 12.62 7.58 -10.13
N VAL A 110 13.55 6.63 -10.24
CA VAL A 110 14.52 6.57 -11.34
C VAL A 110 13.81 6.38 -12.68
N ASN A 111 12.73 5.59 -12.70
CA ASN A 111 11.94 5.30 -13.90
C ASN A 111 10.71 6.20 -14.07
N TYR A 112 10.64 7.35 -13.39
CA TYR A 112 9.44 8.18 -13.35
C TYR A 112 8.93 8.60 -14.74
N ARG A 113 9.84 8.80 -15.70
CA ARG A 113 9.49 9.13 -17.09
C ARG A 113 8.73 8.02 -17.80
N ASN A 114 8.98 6.77 -17.46
CA ASN A 114 8.37 5.59 -18.07
C ASN A 114 6.99 5.25 -17.50
N ILE A 115 6.60 5.88 -16.38
CA ILE A 115 5.28 5.69 -15.76
C ILE A 115 4.19 6.12 -16.74
N THR A 116 3.25 5.23 -16.97
CA THR A 116 2.11 5.38 -17.89
C THR A 116 0.83 5.69 -17.11
N TYR A 117 -0.19 6.13 -17.84
CA TYR A 117 -1.48 6.42 -17.22
C TYR A 117 -2.16 5.17 -16.64
N ASP A 118 -1.94 4.00 -17.27
CA ASP A 118 -2.52 2.73 -16.82
C ASP A 118 -1.95 2.26 -15.47
N ASP A 119 -0.80 2.79 -15.06
CA ASP A 119 -0.19 2.53 -13.74
C ASP A 119 -1.03 3.07 -12.57
N LEU A 120 -2.03 3.93 -12.82
CA LEU A 120 -3.02 4.33 -11.83
C LEU A 120 -3.93 3.16 -11.40
N PHE A 121 -4.11 2.18 -12.29
CA PHE A 121 -5.13 1.13 -12.15
C PHE A 121 -4.54 -0.26 -11.90
N VAL A 122 -3.23 -0.36 -11.69
CA VAL A 122 -2.61 -1.60 -11.23
C VAL A 122 -3.21 -2.02 -9.90
N GLU A 123 -3.11 -3.31 -9.60
CA GLU A 123 -3.65 -3.87 -8.37
C GLU A 123 -3.12 -3.11 -7.15
N LYS A 124 -4.04 -2.67 -6.26
CA LYS A 124 -3.76 -1.87 -5.07
C LYS A 124 -3.15 -2.70 -3.93
N THR A 125 -2.09 -3.45 -4.22
CA THR A 125 -1.25 -4.09 -3.20
C THR A 125 -0.28 -3.07 -2.62
N LYS A 126 0.12 -3.19 -1.34
CA LYS A 126 1.07 -2.23 -0.75
C LYS A 126 2.43 -2.25 -1.47
N ALA A 127 2.72 -3.35 -2.15
CA ALA A 127 3.89 -3.50 -3.01
C ALA A 127 3.87 -2.63 -4.27
N ASN A 128 2.68 -2.22 -4.73
CA ASN A 128 2.47 -1.36 -5.90
C ASN A 128 2.22 0.11 -5.53
N TYR A 129 2.04 0.43 -4.25
CA TYR A 129 1.77 1.79 -3.79
C TYR A 129 2.77 2.83 -4.31
N PRO A 130 4.10 2.60 -4.31
CA PRO A 130 5.03 3.57 -4.87
C PRO A 130 4.73 3.92 -6.34
N LEU A 131 4.39 2.92 -7.16
CA LEU A 131 4.06 3.12 -8.58
C LEU A 131 2.76 3.92 -8.74
N ILE A 132 1.69 3.52 -8.03
CA ILE A 132 0.38 4.17 -8.09
C ILE A 132 0.47 5.64 -7.65
N ILE A 133 1.18 5.92 -6.54
CA ILE A 133 1.36 7.29 -6.02
C ILE A 133 2.10 8.15 -7.04
N SER A 134 3.15 7.60 -7.64
CA SER A 134 3.95 8.30 -8.65
C SER A 134 3.13 8.58 -9.91
N ALA A 135 2.33 7.61 -10.37
CA ALA A 135 1.41 7.80 -11.49
C ALA A 135 0.37 8.88 -11.16
N ARG A 136 -0.21 8.87 -9.95
CA ARG A 136 -1.15 9.89 -9.50
C ARG A 136 -0.55 11.27 -9.52
N LYS A 137 0.67 11.43 -9.00
CA LYS A 137 1.39 12.71 -9.03
C LYS A 137 1.63 13.17 -10.47
N LYS A 138 2.09 12.27 -11.35
CA LYS A 138 2.40 12.58 -12.75
C LYS A 138 1.17 13.02 -13.55
N PHE A 139 0.02 12.41 -13.26
CA PHE A 139 -1.23 12.64 -13.98
C PHE A 139 -2.27 13.39 -13.14
N GLU A 140 -1.84 14.18 -12.15
CA GLU A 140 -2.71 14.91 -11.21
C GLU A 140 -3.78 15.76 -11.92
N LYS A 141 -3.41 16.37 -13.06
CA LYS A 141 -4.33 17.21 -13.88
C LYS A 141 -5.28 16.40 -14.77
N LYS A 142 -5.13 15.08 -14.81
CA LYS A 142 -5.88 14.16 -15.68
C LYS A 142 -6.45 13.00 -14.86
N LEU A 143 -6.70 13.17 -13.57
CA LEU A 143 -7.31 12.11 -12.78
C LEU A 143 -8.75 11.87 -13.24
N PRO A 144 -9.19 10.61 -13.30
CA PRO A 144 -10.54 10.28 -13.72
C PRO A 144 -11.54 10.69 -12.65
N GLU A 145 -12.72 11.14 -13.07
CA GLU A 145 -13.80 11.54 -12.15
C GLU A 145 -14.47 10.34 -11.52
N LYS A 146 -14.55 9.24 -12.27
CA LYS A 146 -15.18 7.98 -11.88
C LYS A 146 -14.34 6.82 -12.36
N ILE A 147 -14.12 5.85 -11.48
CA ILE A 147 -13.38 4.62 -11.77
C ILE A 147 -14.24 3.44 -11.34
N TYR A 148 -14.26 2.42 -12.17
CA TYR A 148 -14.86 1.13 -11.90
C TYR A 148 -13.86 0.03 -12.18
N TYR A 149 -13.76 -0.93 -11.29
CA TYR A 149 -12.87 -2.08 -11.43
C TYR A 149 -13.68 -3.29 -11.86
N VAL A 150 -13.19 -3.99 -12.88
CA VAL A 150 -13.74 -5.25 -13.35
C VAL A 150 -12.76 -6.36 -12.97
N THR A 151 -13.24 -7.37 -12.23
CA THR A 151 -12.45 -8.54 -11.83
C THR A 151 -13.08 -9.83 -12.36
N TYR A 152 -12.21 -10.80 -12.66
CA TYR A 152 -12.56 -12.14 -13.09
C TYR A 152 -11.97 -13.12 -12.08
N ASP A 153 -12.80 -13.58 -11.16
CA ASP A 153 -12.35 -14.33 -9.99
C ASP A 153 -12.67 -15.82 -10.16
N SER A 154 -11.68 -16.67 -9.83
CA SER A 154 -11.82 -18.11 -9.85
C SER A 154 -12.88 -18.59 -8.87
N LEU A 155 -13.86 -19.39 -9.29
CA LEU A 155 -14.82 -19.98 -8.33
C LEU A 155 -14.15 -20.93 -7.32
N PRO A 156 -13.18 -21.80 -7.70
CA PRO A 156 -12.52 -22.68 -6.74
C PRO A 156 -11.60 -21.99 -5.72
N SER A 157 -10.92 -20.91 -6.13
CA SER A 157 -9.85 -20.31 -5.33
C SER A 157 -10.10 -18.86 -4.91
N TYR A 158 -11.14 -18.22 -5.47
CA TYR A 158 -11.43 -16.79 -5.35
C TYR A 158 -10.24 -15.87 -5.70
N SER A 159 -9.24 -16.38 -6.40
CA SER A 159 -8.12 -15.60 -6.92
C SER A 159 -8.51 -14.90 -8.22
N SER A 160 -8.08 -13.65 -8.40
CA SER A 160 -8.39 -12.89 -9.60
C SER A 160 -7.48 -13.30 -10.76
N PHE A 161 -8.07 -13.78 -11.85
CA PHE A 161 -7.35 -14.07 -13.09
C PHE A 161 -7.09 -12.84 -13.93
N LYS A 162 -7.96 -11.83 -13.80
CA LYS A 162 -7.91 -10.61 -14.60
C LYS A 162 -8.57 -9.48 -13.82
N LYS A 163 -7.87 -8.36 -13.74
CA LYS A 163 -8.39 -7.10 -13.20
C LYS A 163 -8.08 -5.96 -14.16
N PHE A 164 -9.04 -5.09 -14.40
CA PHE A 164 -8.83 -3.84 -15.12
C PHE A 164 -9.80 -2.77 -14.66
N ALA A 165 -9.56 -1.53 -15.08
CA ALA A 165 -10.40 -0.39 -14.79
C ALA A 165 -11.12 0.13 -16.03
N ILE A 166 -12.33 0.63 -15.81
CA ILE A 166 -13.12 1.48 -16.71
C ILE A 166 -13.25 2.82 -16.01
N TYR A 167 -12.92 3.90 -16.70
CA TYR A 167 -12.86 5.21 -16.08
C TYR A 167 -13.32 6.32 -17.02
N VAL A 168 -13.84 7.40 -16.42
CA VAL A 168 -14.32 8.58 -17.14
C VAL A 168 -13.28 9.69 -17.03
N LEU A 169 -12.85 10.22 -18.17
CA LEU A 169 -11.90 11.33 -18.27
C LEU A 169 -12.38 12.32 -19.34
N ASN A 170 -12.68 13.56 -18.95
CA ASN A 170 -13.19 14.61 -19.85
C ASN A 170 -14.38 14.12 -20.69
N ASP A 171 -15.43 13.59 -20.02
CA ASP A 171 -16.63 13.02 -20.64
C ASP A 171 -16.40 11.82 -21.60
N SER A 172 -15.16 11.36 -21.73
CA SER A 172 -14.81 10.18 -22.52
C SER A 172 -14.59 8.98 -21.61
N ILE A 173 -15.20 7.86 -21.96
CA ILE A 173 -14.97 6.61 -21.24
C ILE A 173 -13.79 5.88 -21.84
N LYS A 174 -12.92 5.40 -20.96
CA LYS A 174 -11.70 4.68 -21.32
C LYS A 174 -11.59 3.42 -20.47
N SER A 175 -10.72 2.52 -20.91
CA SER A 175 -10.37 1.31 -20.17
C SER A 175 -8.87 1.08 -20.21
N SER A 176 -8.33 0.50 -19.13
CA SER A 176 -6.97 -0.05 -19.11
C SER A 176 -6.89 -1.42 -19.80
N ASN A 177 -8.03 -2.03 -20.15
CA ASN A 177 -8.09 -3.26 -20.92
C ASN A 177 -8.32 -2.98 -22.39
N LYS A 178 -7.29 -3.19 -23.22
CA LYS A 178 -7.34 -2.96 -24.67
C LYS A 178 -8.33 -3.86 -25.41
N ASN A 179 -8.74 -4.97 -24.81
CA ASN A 179 -9.69 -5.91 -25.41
C ASN A 179 -11.15 -5.58 -25.09
N LEU A 180 -11.40 -4.56 -24.26
CA LEU A 180 -12.76 -4.10 -23.98
C LEU A 180 -13.24 -3.22 -25.11
N LEU A 181 -14.25 -3.68 -25.85
CA LEU A 181 -14.93 -2.88 -26.86
C LEU A 181 -16.01 -2.03 -26.19
N ALA A 182 -16.09 -0.75 -26.55
CA ALA A 182 -17.12 0.17 -26.09
C ALA A 182 -17.88 0.72 -27.30
N GLU A 183 -19.16 0.43 -27.37
CA GLU A 183 -20.06 0.86 -28.45
C GLU A 183 -21.08 1.87 -27.90
N GLN A 184 -21.18 3.04 -28.51
CA GLN A 184 -22.24 4.01 -28.17
C GLN A 184 -23.58 3.54 -28.73
N LEU A 185 -24.57 3.45 -27.86
CA LEU A 185 -25.95 3.13 -28.18
C LEU A 185 -26.84 4.38 -28.09
N PRO A 186 -28.06 4.35 -28.66
CA PRO A 186 -29.04 5.43 -28.46
C PRO A 186 -29.33 5.71 -26.99
N ASN A 187 -29.82 6.92 -26.70
CA ASN A 187 -30.16 7.40 -25.34
C ASN A 187 -28.96 7.50 -24.39
N ASN A 188 -27.76 7.80 -24.91
CA ASN A 188 -26.55 8.00 -24.12
C ASN A 188 -26.10 6.74 -23.35
N ASN A 189 -26.50 5.56 -23.85
CA ASN A 189 -26.07 4.27 -23.33
C ASN A 189 -24.77 3.85 -24.02
N ILE A 190 -23.95 3.08 -23.32
CA ILE A 190 -22.68 2.56 -23.81
C ILE A 190 -22.65 1.07 -23.50
N LYS A 191 -22.51 0.25 -24.53
CA LYS A 191 -22.36 -1.19 -24.38
C LYS A 191 -20.88 -1.53 -24.33
N TYR A 192 -20.47 -2.15 -23.24
CA TYR A 192 -19.16 -2.74 -23.13
C TYR A 192 -19.26 -4.21 -23.48
N THR A 193 -18.33 -4.69 -24.29
CA THR A 193 -18.24 -6.10 -24.65
C THR A 193 -16.80 -6.56 -24.54
N GLU A 194 -16.62 -7.69 -23.85
CA GLU A 194 -15.34 -8.37 -23.75
C GLU A 194 -15.53 -9.86 -24.01
N VAL A 195 -14.57 -10.44 -24.75
CA VAL A 195 -14.46 -11.88 -24.93
C VAL A 195 -13.28 -12.38 -24.09
N TYR A 196 -13.55 -13.28 -23.15
CA TYR A 196 -12.53 -13.87 -22.28
C TYR A 196 -12.76 -15.38 -22.12
N LYS A 197 -11.73 -16.19 -22.37
CA LYS A 197 -11.77 -17.66 -22.29
C LYS A 197 -13.01 -18.28 -22.97
N SER A 198 -13.35 -17.78 -24.16
CA SER A 198 -14.51 -18.20 -24.97
C SER A 198 -15.89 -17.78 -24.47
N ASP A 199 -15.99 -17.10 -23.33
CA ASP A 199 -17.23 -16.45 -22.92
C ASP A 199 -17.25 -15.01 -23.39
N THR A 200 -18.46 -14.50 -23.67
CA THR A 200 -18.68 -13.08 -23.97
C THR A 200 -19.44 -12.45 -22.82
N ILE A 201 -18.86 -11.40 -22.25
CA ILE A 201 -19.52 -10.57 -21.24
C ILE A 201 -19.90 -9.26 -21.90
N SER A 202 -21.11 -8.81 -21.61
CA SER A 202 -21.56 -7.48 -21.98
C SER A 202 -22.32 -6.84 -20.85
N PHE A 203 -22.08 -5.56 -20.64
CA PHE A 203 -22.75 -4.75 -19.64
C PHE A 203 -23.03 -3.36 -20.22
N LEU A 204 -24.09 -2.72 -19.73
CA LEU A 204 -24.53 -1.42 -20.18
C LEU A 204 -24.09 -0.34 -19.19
N GLY A 205 -23.60 0.76 -19.72
CA GLY A 205 -23.28 1.96 -18.96
C GLY A 205 -23.79 3.23 -19.62
N THR A 206 -23.41 4.35 -19.03
CA THR A 206 -23.65 5.73 -19.46
C THR A 206 -22.37 6.53 -19.18
N PRO A 207 -22.21 7.74 -19.74
CA PRO A 207 -21.13 8.66 -19.35
C PRO A 207 -21.05 8.92 -17.84
N ASN A 208 -22.18 8.80 -17.15
CA ASN A 208 -22.27 9.06 -15.71
C ASN A 208 -22.00 7.82 -14.84
N GLY A 209 -21.79 6.65 -15.42
CA GLY A 209 -21.60 5.39 -14.70
C GLY A 209 -22.37 4.24 -15.32
N PHE A 210 -22.38 3.07 -14.67
CA PHE A 210 -23.17 1.94 -15.18
C PHE A 210 -24.66 2.23 -15.14
N ALA A 211 -25.37 1.84 -16.20
CA ALA A 211 -26.83 1.90 -16.23
C ALA A 211 -27.30 0.76 -15.33
N ARG A 212 -28.19 1.07 -14.37
CA ARG A 212 -28.80 0.16 -13.39
C ARG A 212 -28.75 -1.30 -13.85
N LEU A 213 -27.84 -2.07 -13.25
CA LEU A 213 -27.60 -3.45 -13.65
C LEU A 213 -28.61 -4.34 -12.92
N GLU A 214 -29.23 -5.32 -13.60
CA GLU A 214 -30.31 -6.13 -13.02
C GLU A 214 -29.92 -6.86 -11.71
N ASN A 215 -28.62 -7.09 -11.49
CA ASN A 215 -28.04 -7.72 -10.29
C ASN A 215 -27.23 -6.74 -9.43
N GLU A 216 -27.55 -5.45 -9.44
CA GLU A 216 -26.89 -4.46 -8.59
C GLU A 216 -27.26 -4.70 -7.11
N TYR A 217 -26.27 -5.08 -6.30
CA TYR A 217 -26.44 -5.18 -4.85
C TYR A 217 -25.97 -3.89 -4.20
N ASN A 218 -26.90 -3.13 -3.62
CA ASN A 218 -26.58 -1.98 -2.77
C ASN A 218 -26.20 -2.51 -1.38
N GLY A 219 -24.91 -2.45 -1.04
CA GLY A 219 -24.40 -2.89 0.27
C GLY A 219 -24.95 -2.07 1.45
N TYR A 220 -24.89 -2.64 2.65
CA TYR A 220 -25.47 -2.11 3.90
C TYR A 220 -24.88 -0.76 4.38
N ASN A 221 -23.72 -0.35 3.86
CA ASN A 221 -23.03 0.90 4.23
C ASN A 221 -23.17 1.95 3.12
N ASP A 222 -24.39 2.44 2.92
CA ASP A 222 -24.67 3.56 2.03
C ASP A 222 -24.45 4.90 2.77
N ASN A 223 -23.18 5.17 3.11
CA ASN A 223 -22.76 6.43 3.73
C ASN A 223 -22.64 7.58 2.70
N GLY A 224 -23.40 7.53 1.60
CA GLY A 224 -23.30 8.50 0.49
C GLY A 224 -22.18 8.23 -0.53
N TYR A 225 -21.44 7.12 -0.36
CA TYR A 225 -20.45 6.62 -1.32
C TYR A 225 -20.95 5.28 -1.89
N GLY A 226 -21.89 5.34 -2.84
CA GLY A 226 -22.52 4.13 -3.40
C GLY A 226 -21.49 3.13 -3.95
N TYR A 227 -21.40 1.98 -3.29
CA TYR A 227 -20.67 0.81 -3.76
C TYR A 227 -21.57 0.06 -4.74
N ILE A 228 -21.40 0.30 -6.03
CA ILE A 228 -22.02 -0.57 -7.04
C ILE A 228 -21.19 -1.85 -7.05
N THR A 229 -21.79 -2.97 -6.64
CA THR A 229 -21.25 -4.31 -6.87
C THR A 229 -22.23 -5.05 -7.77
N TRP A 230 -21.81 -5.29 -9.01
CA TRP A 230 -22.50 -6.20 -9.91
C TRP A 230 -21.70 -7.47 -10.05
N THR A 231 -22.39 -8.59 -10.02
CA THR A 231 -21.79 -9.91 -10.10
C THR A 231 -22.51 -10.76 -11.14
N LYS A 232 -21.74 -11.49 -11.95
CA LYS A 232 -22.24 -12.51 -12.85
C LYS A 232 -21.39 -13.77 -12.75
N THR A 233 -22.02 -14.84 -12.28
CA THR A 233 -21.40 -16.17 -12.22
C THR A 233 -21.43 -16.81 -13.60
N LEU A 234 -20.27 -17.26 -14.07
CA LEU A 234 -20.07 -18.07 -15.27
C LEU A 234 -19.57 -19.46 -14.86
N PRO A 235 -19.55 -20.46 -15.77
CA PRO A 235 -19.25 -21.85 -15.39
C PRO A 235 -17.92 -22.04 -14.64
N ASN A 236 -16.90 -21.23 -14.94
CA ASN A 236 -15.54 -21.42 -14.42
C ASN A 236 -15.03 -20.26 -13.53
N TYR A 237 -15.73 -19.13 -13.51
CA TYR A 237 -15.30 -17.92 -12.81
C TYR A 237 -16.49 -17.00 -12.59
N GLU A 238 -16.30 -16.03 -11.71
CA GLU A 238 -17.25 -14.97 -11.42
C GLU A 238 -16.70 -13.65 -11.93
N VAL A 239 -17.55 -12.86 -12.58
CA VAL A 239 -17.21 -11.52 -13.03
C VAL A 239 -17.82 -10.54 -12.07
N GLN A 240 -17.02 -9.61 -11.59
CA GLN A 240 -17.50 -8.56 -10.69
C GLN A 240 -17.12 -7.19 -11.23
N ILE A 241 -18.05 -6.24 -11.09
CA ILE A 241 -17.82 -4.83 -11.37
C ILE A 241 -18.04 -4.08 -10.06
N ARG A 242 -16.99 -3.42 -9.59
CA ARG A 242 -16.98 -2.71 -8.31
C ARG A 242 -16.58 -1.26 -8.49
N LYS A 243 -17.36 -0.35 -7.91
CA LYS A 243 -16.88 1.00 -7.61
C LYS A 243 -16.22 0.97 -6.25
N GLU A 244 -14.89 0.98 -6.22
CA GLU A 244 -14.13 1.10 -4.98
C GLU A 244 -14.00 2.59 -4.61
N VAL A 245 -14.13 2.93 -3.33
CA VAL A 245 -13.68 4.23 -2.83
C VAL A 245 -12.18 4.28 -3.06
N GLU A 246 -11.71 5.30 -3.78
CA GLU A 246 -10.29 5.63 -3.87
C GLU A 246 -9.83 6.07 -2.46
N ASN A 247 -9.62 5.11 -1.55
CA ASN A 247 -8.92 5.38 -0.30
C ASN A 247 -7.58 5.99 -0.68
N ASP A 248 -7.30 7.19 -0.20
CA ASP A 248 -6.04 7.87 -0.52
C ASP A 248 -4.88 7.08 0.11
N ILE A 249 -4.26 6.25 -0.72
CA ILE A 249 -3.13 5.39 -0.37
C ILE A 249 -2.01 6.21 0.30
N TYR A 250 -1.86 7.49 -0.08
CA TYR A 250 -0.88 8.41 0.49
C TYR A 250 -1.36 9.12 1.76
N GLU A 251 -2.66 9.17 2.09
CA GLU A 251 -3.13 9.85 3.30
C GLU A 251 -2.80 9.10 4.59
N ASN A 252 -2.66 7.77 4.50
CA ASN A 252 -2.54 6.89 5.66
C ASN A 252 -1.10 6.69 6.16
N TYR A 253 -0.08 7.00 5.35
CA TYR A 253 1.32 6.74 5.70
C TYR A 253 2.23 7.90 5.35
N LEU A 254 3.02 8.36 6.32
CA LEU A 254 3.90 9.52 6.18
C LEU A 254 4.96 9.34 5.09
N PHE A 255 5.48 8.13 4.88
CA PHE A 255 6.46 7.87 3.82
C PHE A 255 5.87 8.15 2.43
N TYR A 256 4.63 7.74 2.20
CA TYR A 256 3.96 7.94 0.91
C TYR A 256 3.54 9.40 0.69
N LYS A 257 3.19 10.15 1.75
CA LYS A 257 3.06 11.62 1.67
C LYS A 257 4.35 12.28 1.23
N PHE A 258 5.46 11.89 1.86
CA PHE A 258 6.77 12.41 1.50
C PHE A 258 7.13 12.06 0.06
N LEU A 259 6.93 10.81 -0.36
CA LEU A 259 7.17 10.35 -1.73
C LEU A 259 6.37 11.17 -2.76
N TYR A 260 5.09 11.44 -2.50
CA TYR A 260 4.25 12.28 -3.36
C TYR A 260 4.75 13.72 -3.46
N TRP A 261 5.31 14.27 -2.37
CA TRP A 261 5.76 15.65 -2.31
C TRP A 261 7.09 15.90 -3.03
N ILE A 262 8.01 14.92 -3.03
CA ILE A 262 9.32 15.06 -3.66
C ILE A 262 9.32 14.83 -5.19
N MET A 263 8.22 14.31 -5.74
CA MET A 263 8.02 14.07 -7.18
C MET A 263 7.38 15.28 -7.86
#